data_AF-A0A5T0XGC8-F1
#
_entry.id   AF-A0A5T0XGC8-F1
#
_cell.length_a   1.000
_cell.length_b   1.000
_cell.length_c   1.000
_cell.angle_alpha   90.00
_cell.angle_beta   90.00
_cell.angle_gamma   90.00
#
_symmetry.space_group_name_H-M   'P 1'
#
loop_
_entity.id
_entity.type
_entity.pdbx_description
1 polymer ?
#
loop_
_entity_poly.entity_id
_entity_poly.type
_entity_poly.pdbx_seq_one_letter_code
_entity_poly.pdbx_strand_id
1 'polypeptide(L)' 'MIIKNLQKGKEILKEIDTLTLSNVEHLISVRKITTAEGISILNDTTFAAKIAEELIGAVEVIFSKDISN' A
#
# COMPACT_ATOMS: atom_id res chain seq x y z
N MET A 1 -13.05 7.66 16.24
CA MET A 1 -13.43 7.50 14.82
C MET A 1 -12.23 7.58 13.88
N ILE A 2 -11.37 8.61 13.99
CA ILE A 2 -10.22 8.83 13.10
C ILE A 2 -9.24 7.63 13.09
N ILE A 3 -8.82 7.11 14.25
CA ILE A 3 -7.91 5.94 14.32
C ILE A 3 -8.48 4.70 13.61
N LYS A 4 -9.78 4.40 13.77
CA LYS A 4 -10.42 3.28 13.06
C LYS A 4 -10.41 3.45 11.54
N ASN A 5 -10.52 4.69 11.04
CA ASN A 5 -10.43 4.98 9.61
C ASN A 5 -9.00 4.83 9.09
N LEU A 6 -8.00 5.21 9.90
CA LEU A 6 -6.58 5.05 9.58
C LEU A 6 -6.19 3.56 9.50
N GLN A 7 -6.67 2.75 10.45
CA GLN A 7 -6.50 1.29 10.43
C GLN A 7 -7.11 0.65 9.18
N LYS A 8 -8.35 1.05 8.81
CA LYS A 8 -8.97 0.63 7.55
C LYS A 8 -8.15 1.04 6.32
N GLY A 9 -7.56 2.24 6.34
CA GLY A 9 -6.66 2.70 5.28
C GLY A 9 -5.47 1.75 5.07
N LYS A 10 -4.86 1.26 6.15
CA LYS A 10 -3.76 0.27 6.07
C LYS A 10 -4.21 -1.07 5.49
N GLU A 11 -5.42 -1.53 5.82
CA GLU A 11 -5.98 -2.76 5.25
C GLU A 11 -6.21 -2.63 3.75
N ILE A 12 -6.77 -1.50 3.29
CA ILE A 12 -6.97 -1.21 1.87
C ILE A 12 -5.64 -1.22 1.10
N LEU A 13 -4.56 -0.66 1.68
CA LEU A 13 -3.24 -0.68 1.04
C LEU A 13 -2.75 -2.13 0.80
N LYS A 14 -2.98 -3.05 1.74
CA LYS A 14 -2.62 -4.47 1.57
C LYS A 14 -3.44 -5.18 0.49
N GLU A 15 -4.72 -4.82 0.36
CA GLU A 15 -5.58 -5.35 -0.70
C GLU A 15 -5.11 -4.87 -2.08
N ILE A 16 -4.68 -3.61 -2.19
CA ILE A 16 -4.13 -3.02 -3.42
C ILE A 16 -2.83 -3.72 -3.82
N ASP A 17 -1.93 -4.02 -2.88
CA ASP A 17 -0.69 -4.76 -3.16
C ASP A 17 -0.99 -6.15 -3.76
N THR A 18 -1.98 -6.85 -3.18
CA THR A 18 -2.38 -8.19 -3.63
C THR A 18 -2.98 -8.15 -5.05
N LEU A 19 -3.85 -7.18 -5.31
CA LEU A 19 -4.43 -6.95 -6.64
C LEU A 19 -3.37 -6.58 -7.68
N THR A 20 -2.40 -5.75 -7.28
CA THR A 20 -1.32 -5.33 -8.17
C THR A 20 -0.44 -6.52 -8.56
N LEU A 21 -0.10 -7.39 -7.61
CA LEU A 21 0.65 -8.61 -7.90
C LEU A 21 -0.09 -9.49 -8.92
N SER A 22 -1.36 -9.77 -8.69
CA SER A 22 -2.19 -10.57 -9.60
C SER A 22 -2.26 -9.96 -11.01
N ASN A 23 -2.41 -8.64 -11.11
CA ASN A 23 -2.44 -7.95 -12.40
C ASN A 23 -1.10 -8.00 -13.13
N VAL A 24 0.02 -7.83 -12.41
CA VAL A 24 1.38 -7.93 -13.00
C VAL A 24 1.64 -9.35 -13.49
N GLU A 25 1.31 -10.38 -12.69
CA GLU A 25 1.43 -11.78 -13.08
C GLU A 25 0.59 -12.08 -14.33
N HIS A 26 -0.63 -11.57 -14.39
CA HIS A 26 -1.48 -11.72 -15.56
C HIS A 26 -0.82 -11.09 -16.80
N LEU A 27 -0.34 -9.85 -16.72
CA LEU A 27 0.31 -9.14 -17.84
C LEU A 27 1.58 -9.85 -18.33
N ILE A 28 2.37 -10.44 -17.42
CA ILE A 28 3.51 -11.29 -17.77
C ILE A 28 3.01 -12.54 -18.51
N SER A 29 1.96 -13.20 -18.01
CA SER A 29 1.42 -14.44 -18.59
C SER A 29 0.92 -14.25 -20.03
N VAL A 30 0.31 -13.10 -20.31
CA VAL A 30 -0.16 -12.73 -21.66
C VAL A 30 0.91 -12.02 -22.50
N ARG A 31 2.17 -12.03 -22.04
CA ARG A 31 3.35 -11.44 -22.70
C ARG A 31 3.19 -9.97 -23.09
N LYS A 32 2.41 -9.22 -22.31
CA LYS A 32 2.24 -7.77 -22.49
C LYS A 32 3.41 -6.98 -21.91
N ILE A 33 4.05 -7.54 -20.89
CA ILE A 33 5.27 -7.02 -20.26
C ILE A 33 6.24 -8.18 -20.01
N THR A 34 7.52 -7.85 -19.87
CA THR A 34 8.57 -8.77 -19.43
C THR A 34 8.54 -8.93 -17.90
N THR A 35 9.19 -9.98 -17.40
CA THR A 35 9.38 -10.19 -15.97
C THR A 35 10.14 -9.03 -15.30
N ALA A 36 11.12 -8.44 -16.00
CA ALA A 36 11.89 -7.31 -15.48
C ALA A 36 11.02 -6.06 -15.30
N GLU A 37 10.16 -5.76 -16.29
CA GLU A 37 9.19 -4.67 -16.19
C GLU A 37 8.17 -4.92 -15.07
N GLY A 38 7.69 -6.16 -14.94
CA GLY A 38 6.81 -6.55 -13.84
C GLY A 38 7.42 -6.32 -12.45
N ILE A 39 8.70 -6.70 -12.26
CA ILE A 39 9.43 -6.45 -11.00
C ILE A 39 9.56 -4.95 -10.72
N SER A 40 9.83 -4.14 -11.75
CA SER A 40 9.89 -2.67 -11.60
C SER A 40 8.56 -2.10 -11.12
N ILE A 41 7.44 -2.51 -11.73
CA ILE A 41 6.09 -2.05 -11.34
C ILE A 41 5.77 -2.42 -9.89
N LEU A 42 6.11 -3.65 -9.48
CA LEU A 42 5.89 -4.11 -8.10
C LEU A 42 6.72 -3.30 -7.11
N ASN A 43 7.98 -2.98 -7.44
CA ASN A 43 8.84 -2.16 -6.59
C ASN A 43 8.28 -0.74 -6.44
N ASP A 44 7.87 -0.10 -7.52
CA ASP A 44 7.32 1.26 -7.50
C ASP A 44 6.03 1.30 -6.67
N THR A 45 5.15 0.30 -6.83
CA THR A 45 3.89 0.21 -6.08
C THR A 45 4.15 -0.02 -4.59
N THR A 46 5.06 -0.95 -4.26
CA THR A 46 5.45 -1.24 -2.88
C THR A 46 6.04 -0.01 -2.18
N PHE A 47 6.85 0.79 -2.91
CA PHE A 47 7.41 2.02 -2.39
C PHE A 47 6.31 3.05 -2.03
N ALA A 48 5.33 3.23 -2.92
CA ALA A 48 4.20 4.13 -2.67
C ALA A 48 3.34 3.65 -1.47
N ALA A 49 3.07 2.35 -1.38
CA ALA A 49 2.33 1.76 -0.26
C ALA A 49 3.05 2.00 1.08
N LYS A 50 4.38 1.85 1.11
CA LYS A 50 5.19 2.09 2.31
C LYS A 50 5.13 3.56 2.78
N ILE A 51 5.24 4.51 1.86
CA ILE A 51 5.10 5.95 2.18
C ILE A 51 3.71 6.22 2.76
N ALA A 52 2.66 5.66 2.17
CA ALA A 52 1.30 5.83 2.66
C ALA A 52 1.12 5.24 4.06
N GLU A 53 1.67 4.05 4.33
CA GLU A 53 1.62 3.43 5.65
C GLU A 53 2.35 4.27 6.72
N GLU A 54 3.53 4.79 6.39
CA GLU A 54 4.30 5.67 7.29
C GLU A 54 3.54 6.96 7.61
N LEU A 55 2.92 7.60 6.61
CA LEU A 55 2.09 8.80 6.82
C LEU A 55 0.87 8.51 7.70
N ILE A 56 0.16 7.41 7.43
CA ILE A 56 -0.98 6.99 8.26
C ILE A 56 -0.52 6.74 9.70
N GLY A 57 0.63 6.07 9.89
CA GLY A 57 1.22 5.84 11.22
C GLY A 57 1.58 7.13 11.95
N ALA A 58 2.19 8.10 11.25
CA ALA A 58 2.52 9.40 11.83
C ALA A 58 1.27 10.15 12.29
N VAL A 59 0.20 10.13 11.47
CA VAL A 59 -1.09 10.72 11.80
C VAL A 59 -1.72 10.02 13.02
N GLU A 60 -1.69 8.69 13.07
CA GLU A 60 -2.17 7.94 14.25
C GLU A 60 -1.46 8.37 15.54
N VAL A 61 -0.13 8.53 15.51
CA VAL A 61 0.65 8.97 16.68
C VAL A 61 0.25 10.37 17.15
N ILE A 62 0.08 11.32 16.22
CA ILE A 62 -0.35 12.69 16.54
C ILE A 62 -1.71 12.68 17.24
N PHE A 63 -2.70 12.03 16.62
CA PHE A 63 -4.06 11.98 17.17
C PHE A 63 -4.18 11.15 18.45
N SER A 64 -3.29 10.18 18.67
CA SER A 64 -3.26 9.40 19.92
C SER A 64 -2.69 10.20 21.09
N LYS A 65 -1.75 11.12 20.83
CA LYS A 65 -1.19 12.03 21.85
C LYS A 65 -2.20 13.09 22.32
N ASP A 66 -3.02 13.61 21.42
CA ASP A 66 -4.05 14.63 21.75
C ASP A 66 -5.18 14.11 22.65
N ILE A 67 -5.38 12.78 22.76
CA ILE A 67 -6.44 12.19 23.59
C ILE A 67 -5.94 11.91 25.03
N SER A 68 -4.63 12.02 25.29
CA SER A 68 -4.00 11.64 26.57
C SER A 68 -3.69 12.82 27.50
N ASN A 69 -4.10 14.05 27.16
CA ASN A 69 -4.05 15.25 28.01
C ASN A 69 -5.46 15.70 28.40
#